data_AF-A0A7Y0CXK9-F1
#
_entry.id   AF-A0A7Y0CXK9-F1
#
_cell.length_a   1.000
_cell.length_b   1.000
_cell.length_c   1.000
_cell.angle_alpha   90.00
_cell.angle_beta   90.00
_cell.angle_gamma   90.00
#
_symmetry.space_group_name_H-M   'P 1'
#
loop_
_entity.id
_entity.type
_entity.pdbx_description
1 polymer ?
#
loop_
_entity_poly.entity_id
_entity_poly.type
_entity_poly.pdbx_seq_one_letter_code
_entity_poly.pdbx_strand_id
1 'polypeptide(L)'
;MNFEAEASKSVAKKERVVGQSIVLDSVDTSDATNPAKMTVLAIGYQPKTIVIDASGKTVETLPRERVRTLVTVQWRADGWLLGEIQTLA
;
A
#
# COMPACT_ATOMS: atom_id res chain seq x y z
N MET A 1 -47.20 -17.02 2.35
CA MET A 1 -45.90 -17.10 1.66
C MET A 1 -45.28 -15.72 1.81
N ASN A 2 -44.41 -15.54 2.79
CA ASN A 2 -43.88 -14.22 3.16
C ASN A 2 -42.52 -14.06 2.50
N PHE A 3 -42.41 -13.08 1.60
CA PHE A 3 -41.13 -12.63 1.05
C PHE A 3 -40.66 -11.46 1.91
N GLU A 4 -39.82 -11.74 2.91
CA GLU A 4 -39.07 -10.68 3.57
C GLU A 4 -37.89 -10.31 2.67
N ALA A 5 -37.94 -9.09 2.13
CA ALA A 5 -36.83 -8.50 1.42
C ALA A 5 -35.70 -8.24 2.42
N GLU A 6 -34.61 -9.02 2.34
CA GLU A 6 -33.35 -8.68 2.98
C GLU A 6 -32.87 -7.36 2.38
N ALA A 7 -33.13 -6.26 3.09
CA ALA A 7 -32.47 -4.99 2.83
C ALA A 7 -30.98 -5.20 3.10
N SER A 8 -30.23 -5.50 2.04
CA SER A 8 -28.77 -5.52 2.05
C SER A 8 -28.30 -4.13 2.47
N LYS A 9 -28.04 -3.96 3.77
CA LYS A 9 -27.51 -2.72 4.33
C LYS A 9 -26.10 -2.58 3.78
N SER A 10 -25.97 -1.83 2.69
CA SER A 10 -24.68 -1.36 2.20
C SER A 10 -24.10 -0.40 3.26
N VAL A 11 -23.33 -0.96 4.19
CA VAL A 11 -22.52 -0.13 5.09
C VAL A 11 -21.41 0.43 4.23
N ALA A 12 -21.53 1.71 3.87
CA ALA A 12 -20.43 2.46 3.28
C ALA A 12 -19.24 2.37 4.24
N LYS A 13 -18.28 1.50 3.92
CA LYS A 13 -17.07 1.28 4.71
C LYS A 13 -16.21 2.52 4.54
N LYS A 14 -16.41 3.52 5.40
CA LYS A 14 -15.55 4.70 5.46
C LYS A 14 -14.25 4.29 6.12
N GLU A 15 -13.38 3.61 5.36
CA GLU A 15 -12.03 3.30 5.78
C GLU A 15 -11.25 4.61 5.88
N ARG A 16 -11.07 5.11 7.11
CA ARG A 16 -10.12 6.18 7.38
C ARG A 16 -8.74 5.55 7.40
N VAL A 17 -8.06 5.54 6.26
CA VAL A 17 -6.63 5.26 6.22
C VAL A 17 -5.93 6.46 6.86
N VAL A 18 -5.55 6.33 8.13
CA VAL A 18 -4.59 7.24 8.74
C VAL A 18 -3.26 6.91 8.06
N GLY A 19 -2.89 7.72 7.05
CA GLY A 19 -1.72 7.47 6.22
C GLY A 19 -0.48 7.28 7.08
N GLN A 20 -0.04 6.04 7.21
CA GLN A 20 1.22 5.73 7.86
C GLN A 20 2.26 5.60 6.74
N SER A 21 3.33 6.38 6.82
CA SER A 21 4.42 6.34 5.85
C SER A 21 5.18 5.02 5.95
N ILE A 22 5.43 4.37 4.82
CA ILE A 22 6.44 3.31 4.74
C ILE A 22 7.81 3.98 4.82
N VAL A 23 8.62 3.58 5.80
CA VAL A 23 10.02 3.97 5.88
C VAL A 23 10.83 2.96 5.08
N LEU A 24 11.56 3.45 4.07
CA LEU A 24 12.50 2.65 3.29
C LEU A 24 13.87 2.71 3.97
N ASP A 25 14.43 1.55 4.29
CA ASP A 25 15.73 1.44 4.95
C ASP A 25 16.87 1.30 3.93
N SER A 26 16.58 0.67 2.78
CA SER A 26 17.57 0.45 1.73
C SER A 26 16.93 0.45 0.34
N VAL A 27 17.69 0.94 -0.63
CA VAL A 27 17.29 1.06 -2.03
C VAL A 27 18.38 0.42 -2.89
N ASP A 28 18.02 -0.52 -3.75
CA ASP A 28 18.92 -1.18 -4.70
C ASP A 28 18.54 -0.82 -6.14
N THR A 29 19.52 -0.33 -6.89
CA THR A 29 19.40 0.11 -8.29
C THR A 29 20.32 -0.67 -9.24
N SER A 30 20.87 -1.81 -8.79
CA SER A 30 21.92 -2.55 -9.49
C SER A 30 21.49 -3.19 -10.82
N ASP A 31 20.19 -3.41 -11.04
CA ASP A 31 19.63 -3.95 -12.29
C ASP A 31 19.23 -2.85 -13.32
N ALA A 32 19.76 -1.65 -13.15
CA ALA A 32 19.47 -0.52 -14.04
C ALA A 32 20.24 -0.64 -15.36
N THR A 33 19.68 -1.40 -16.30
CA THR A 33 20.21 -1.48 -17.67
C THR A 33 19.93 -0.22 -18.51
N ASN A 34 18.96 0.61 -18.09
CA ASN A 34 18.61 1.87 -18.75
C ASN A 34 18.51 3.03 -17.73
N PRO A 35 19.33 4.08 -17.83
CA PRO A 35 19.30 5.20 -16.90
C PRO A 35 18.02 6.06 -17.01
N ALA A 36 17.27 5.96 -18.12
CA ALA A 36 15.99 6.66 -18.28
C ALA A 36 14.79 5.88 -17.71
N LYS A 37 14.94 4.58 -17.44
CA LYS A 37 13.90 3.73 -16.84
C LYS A 37 14.54 2.60 -16.03
N MET A 38 14.35 2.64 -14.72
CA MET A 38 14.99 1.73 -13.78
C MET A 38 13.93 1.05 -12.93
N THR A 39 14.14 -0.23 -12.60
CA THR A 39 13.41 -0.91 -11.54
C THR A 39 14.25 -0.85 -10.29
N VAL A 40 13.65 -0.34 -9.21
CA VAL A 40 14.31 -0.13 -7.93
C VAL A 40 13.69 -1.07 -6.91
N LEU A 41 14.52 -1.86 -6.24
CA LEU A 41 14.07 -2.63 -5.09
C LEU A 41 14.21 -1.76 -3.84
N ALA A 42 13.07 -1.38 -3.28
CA ALA A 42 12.98 -0.70 -2.01
C ALA A 42 12.63 -1.71 -0.91
N ILE A 43 13.37 -1.70 0.18
CA ILE A 43 13.07 -2.49 1.36
C ILE A 43 12.73 -1.54 2.49
N GLY A 44 11.58 -1.78 3.12
CA GLY A 44 11.13 -0.97 4.24
C GLY A 44 10.30 -1.77 5.21
N TYR A 45 9.59 -1.04 6.07
CA TYR A 45 8.64 -1.63 6.99
C TYR A 45 7.25 -1.04 6.77
N GLN A 46 6.25 -1.91 6.57
CA GLN A 46 4.88 -1.44 6.69
C GLN A 46 4.61 -1.08 8.15
N PRO A 47 3.99 0.07 8.37
CA PRO A 47 3.69 0.53 9.71
C PRO A 47 2.55 -0.30 10.33
N LYS A 48 2.55 -0.37 11.66
CA LYS A 48 1.58 -1.16 12.43
C LYS A 48 0.17 -0.63 12.16
N THR A 49 -0.65 -1.42 11.47
CA THR A 49 -2.01 -1.03 11.09
C THR A 49 -3.01 -1.51 12.14
N ILE A 50 -3.91 -0.62 12.56
CA ILE A 50 -5.00 -0.94 13.49
C ILE A 50 -6.31 -0.79 12.75
N VAL A 51 -7.06 -1.88 12.63
CA VAL A 51 -8.41 -1.86 12.04
C VAL A 51 -9.40 -1.58 13.15
N ILE A 52 -10.22 -0.54 12.95
CA ILE A 52 -11.28 -0.14 13.87
C ILE A 52 -12.64 -0.32 13.19
N ASP A 53 -13.65 -0.75 13.96
CA ASP A 53 -15.03 -0.80 13.48
C ASP A 53 -15.70 0.59 13.51
N ALA A 54 -16.95 0.65 13.07
CA ALA A 54 -17.72 1.90 13.00
C ALA A 54 -18.00 2.52 14.38
N SER A 55 -17.86 1.77 15.48
CA SER A 55 -17.98 2.27 16.86
C SER A 55 -16.65 2.81 17.41
N GLY A 56 -15.55 2.66 16.66
CA GLY A 56 -14.21 3.03 17.07
C GLY A 56 -13.48 1.96 17.88
N LYS A 57 -14.03 0.74 17.98
CA LYS A 57 -13.38 -0.38 18.67
C LYS A 57 -12.35 -1.04 17.75
N THR A 58 -11.16 -1.34 18.29
CA THR A 58 -10.16 -2.17 17.60
C THR A 58 -10.69 -3.57 17.36
N VAL A 59 -10.70 -4.00 16.11
CA VAL A 59 -11.08 -5.36 15.70
C VAL A 59 -9.89 -6.20 15.26
N GLU A 60 -8.83 -5.56 14.77
CA GLU A 60 -7.60 -6.24 14.35
C GLU A 60 -6.39 -5.33 14.50
N THR A 61 -5.24 -5.92 14.78
CA THR A 61 -3.95 -5.23 14.79
C THR A 61 -2.98 -6.01 13.92
N LEU A 62 -2.64 -5.44 12.78
CA LEU A 62 -1.64 -5.98 11.88
C LEU A 62 -0.24 -5.57 12.37
N PRO A 63 0.70 -6.52 12.51
CA PRO A 63 2.03 -6.22 13.00
C PRO A 63 2.80 -5.33 12.02
N ARG A 64 3.87 -4.71 12.51
CA ARG A 64 4.87 -4.07 11.65
C ARG A 64 5.63 -5.17 10.93
N GLU A 65 5.58 -5.20 9.60
CA GLU A 65 6.24 -6.23 8.81
C GLU A 65 7.25 -5.61 7.86
N ARG A 66 8.31 -6.36 7.56
CA ARG A 66 9.29 -5.95 6.54
C ARG A 66 8.64 -6.17 5.18
N VAL A 67 8.63 -5.13 4.36
CA VAL A 67 8.04 -5.16 3.03
C VAL A 67 9.13 -4.92 2.00
N ARG A 68 9.04 -5.69 0.91
CA ARG A 68 9.87 -5.51 -0.28
C ARG A 68 8.99 -4.97 -1.37
N THR A 69 9.41 -3.88 -2.01
CA THR A 69 8.64 -3.21 -3.03
C THR A 69 9.52 -2.99 -4.25
N LEU A 70 9.05 -3.41 -5.42
CA LEU A 70 9.62 -3.00 -6.69
C LEU A 70 8.92 -1.72 -7.13
N VAL A 71 9.71 -0.71 -7.47
CA VAL A 71 9.22 0.56 -7.99
C VAL A 71 9.89 0.80 -9.33
N THR A 72 9.10 0.91 -10.39
CA THR A 72 9.62 1.43 -11.65
C THR A 72 9.74 2.94 -11.53
N VAL A 73 10.91 3.48 -11.83
CA VAL A 73 11.12 4.93 -11.95
C VAL A 73 11.52 5.27 -13.37
N GLN A 74 10.99 6.36 -13.90
CA GLN A 74 11.28 6.80 -15.26
C GLN A 74 11.58 8.29 -15.27
N TRP A 75 12.68 8.69 -15.92
CA TRP A 75 12.96 10.09 -16.19
C TRP A 75 12.11 10.56 -17.38
N ARG A 76 11.44 11.70 -17.22
CA ARG A 76 10.71 12.42 -18.27
C ARG A 76 11.22 13.86 -18.36
N ALA A 77 10.69 14.61 -19.33
CA ALA A 77 11.12 15.99 -19.61
C ALA A 77 11.05 16.93 -18.38
N ASP A 78 10.20 16.60 -17.41
CA ASP A 78 9.91 17.36 -16.20
C ASP A 78 10.41 16.70 -14.89
N GLY A 79 11.09 15.56 -14.98
CA GLY A 79 11.75 14.91 -13.84
C GLY A 79 11.47 13.42 -13.69
N TRP A 80 11.75 12.89 -12.49
CA TRP A 80 11.49 11.49 -12.15
C TRP A 80 10.01 11.26 -11.86
N LEU A 81 9.43 10.28 -12.53
CA LEU A 81 8.10 9.77 -12.23
C LEU A 81 8.18 8.37 -11.65
N LEU A 82 7.31 8.13 -10.66
CA LEU A 82 6.99 6.79 -10.20
C LEU A 82 6.03 6.15 -11.22
N GLY A 83 6.42 4.97 -11.70
CA GLY A 83 5.58 4.10 -12.50
C GLY A 83 4.90 3.06 -11.62
N GLU A 84 4.96 1.81 -12.06
CA GLU A 84 4.38 0.67 -11.35
C GLU A 84 5.06 0.46 -9.98
N ILE A 85 4.23 0.19 -8.97
CA ILE A 85 4.64 -0.17 -7.61
C ILE A 85 4.06 -1.55 -7.33
N GLN A 86 4.95 -2.51 -7.07
CA GLN A 86 4.57 -3.87 -6.73
C GLN A 86 5.13 -4.24 -5.37
N THR A 87 4.27 -4.61 -4.43
CA THR A 87 4.68 -5.25 -3.18
C THR A 87 4.93 -6.73 -3.43
N LEU A 88 6.12 -7.21 -3.06
CA LEU A 88 6.50 -8.62 -3.16
C LEU A 88 6.05 -9.36 -1.90
N ALA A 89 5.55 -10.59 -2.08
CA ALA A 89 5.22 -11.51 -1.00
C ALA A 89 6.46 -12.18 -0.40
#